data_AF-A0A2E2ANC5-F1
#
_entry.id   AF-A0A2E2ANC5-F1
#
_cell.length_a   1.000
_cell.length_b   1.000
_cell.length_c   1.000
_cell.angle_alpha   90.00
_cell.angle_beta   90.00
_cell.angle_gamma   90.00
#
_symmetry.space_group_name_H-M   'P 1'
#
loop_
_entity.id
_entity.type
_entity.pdbx_description
1 polymer ?
#
loop_
_entity_poly.entity_id
_entity_poly.type
_entity_poly.pdbx_seq_one_letter_code
_entity_poly.pdbx_strand_id
1 'polypeptide(L)'
;MPRQKQVGPTRQLYAAIREDLYLAAKAKSTELRIPLREFLEQAIELALDGGARSVGVQQTSARTIWNDEYIFMQADQPIGSPVELTDEEARAIAKDAFGNR
;
A
#
# COMPACT_ATOMS: atom_id res chain seq x y z
N MET A 1 -12.71 5.74 -29.22
CA MET A 1 -12.17 7.11 -29.14
C MET A 1 -11.04 7.26 -30.14
N PRO A 2 -10.97 8.36 -30.89
CA PRO A 2 -9.88 8.60 -31.84
C PRO A 2 -8.54 8.63 -31.08
N ARG A 3 -7.52 7.96 -31.61
CA ARG A 3 -6.19 7.95 -31.01
C ARG A 3 -5.59 9.35 -31.12
N GLN A 4 -5.33 10.00 -29.98
CA GLN A 4 -4.58 11.25 -29.90
C GLN A 4 -3.23 11.04 -30.61
N LYS A 5 -2.94 11.88 -31.60
CA LYS A 5 -1.68 11.82 -32.35
C LYS A 5 -0.57 12.36 -31.46
N GLN A 6 0.54 11.64 -31.37
CA GLN A 6 1.71 12.10 -30.62
C GLN A 6 2.21 13.42 -31.20
N VAL A 7 2.52 14.37 -30.33
CA VAL A 7 3.07 15.67 -30.69
C VAL A 7 4.53 15.70 -30.28
N GLY A 8 5.43 15.88 -31.26
CA GLY A 8 6.87 16.01 -31.01
C GLY A 8 7.70 14.74 -31.23
N PRO A 9 9.03 14.83 -30.99
CA PRO A 9 9.96 13.70 -31.16
C PRO A 9 9.76 12.66 -30.06
N THR A 10 9.58 11.40 -30.44
CA THR A 10 9.37 10.29 -29.49
C THR A 10 10.54 9.30 -29.53
N ARG A 11 10.81 8.64 -28.40
CA ARG A 11 11.79 7.55 -28.26
C ARG A 11 11.13 6.34 -27.60
N GLN A 12 11.61 5.14 -27.94
CA GLN A 12 11.14 3.91 -27.31
C GLN A 12 11.85 3.69 -25.97
N LEU A 13 11.09 3.25 -24.96
CA LEU A 13 11.61 2.91 -23.65
C LEU A 13 11.34 1.43 -23.39
N TYR A 14 12.41 0.67 -23.15
CA TYR A 14 12.35 -0.73 -22.75
C TYR A 14 12.79 -0.83 -21.30
N ALA A 15 11.89 -1.26 -20.42
CA ALA A 15 12.15 -1.38 -19.00
C ALA A 15 11.53 -2.66 -18.44
N ALA A 16 12.25 -3.30 -17.51
CA ALA A 16 11.68 -4.32 -16.65
C ALA A 16 10.94 -3.62 -15.50
N ILE A 17 9.64 -3.85 -15.39
CA ILE A 17 8.78 -3.25 -14.36
C ILE A 17 8.23 -4.39 -13.52
N ARG A 18 8.07 -4.17 -12.21
CA ARG A 18 7.38 -5.13 -11.35
C ARG A 18 5.94 -5.36 -11.83
N GLU A 19 5.52 -6.60 -11.83
CA GLU A 19 4.21 -7.01 -12.37
C GLU A 19 3.04 -6.32 -11.65
N ASP A 20 3.10 -6.23 -10.33
CA ASP A 20 2.09 -5.58 -9.51
C ASP A 20 1.87 -4.11 -9.89
N LEU A 21 2.95 -3.37 -10.10
CA LEU A 21 2.89 -1.97 -10.55
C LEU A 21 2.33 -1.84 -11.97
N TYR A 22 2.70 -2.76 -12.87
CA TYR A 22 2.16 -2.78 -14.23
C TYR A 22 0.65 -3.01 -14.23
N LEU A 23 0.17 -3.98 -13.45
CA LEU A 23 -1.26 -4.28 -13.33
C LEU A 23 -2.03 -3.12 -12.71
N ALA A 24 -1.50 -2.50 -11.66
CA ALA A 24 -2.09 -1.31 -11.04
C ALA A 24 -2.17 -0.13 -12.02
N ALA A 25 -1.09 0.14 -12.76
CA ALA A 25 -1.07 1.18 -13.79
C ALA A 25 -2.08 0.91 -14.91
N LYS A 26 -2.19 -0.35 -15.34
CA LYS A 26 -3.15 -0.78 -16.36
C LYS A 26 -4.60 -0.58 -15.89
N ALA A 27 -4.91 -0.97 -14.65
CA ALA A 27 -6.22 -0.73 -14.05
C ALA A 27 -6.54 0.77 -14.00
N LYS A 28 -5.61 1.59 -13.49
CA LYS A 28 -5.77 3.05 -13.40
C LYS A 28 -5.96 3.73 -14.76
N SER A 29 -5.21 3.33 -15.78
CA SER A 29 -5.37 3.86 -17.14
C SER A 29 -6.77 3.56 -17.71
N THR A 30 -7.32 2.39 -17.38
CA THR A 30 -8.66 1.98 -17.81
C THR A 30 -9.74 2.78 -17.10
N GLU A 31 -9.60 3.00 -15.79
CA GLU A 31 -10.49 3.86 -15.00
C GLU A 31 -10.56 5.29 -15.59
N LEU A 32 -9.39 5.85 -15.92
CA LEU A 32 -9.26 7.19 -16.50
C LEU A 32 -9.62 7.25 -18.00
N ARG A 33 -9.85 6.10 -18.63
CA ARG A 33 -10.13 5.96 -20.08
C ARG A 33 -9.04 6.57 -20.97
N ILE A 34 -7.80 6.50 -20.54
CA ILE A 34 -6.63 6.96 -21.29
C ILE A 34 -5.71 5.78 -21.67
N PRO A 35 -4.92 5.89 -22.75
CA PRO A 35 -3.92 4.88 -23.07
C PRO A 35 -2.88 4.73 -21.96
N LEU A 36 -2.44 3.49 -21.70
CA LEU A 36 -1.41 3.20 -20.70
C LEU A 36 -0.11 4.02 -20.90
N ARG A 37 0.28 4.25 -22.16
CA ARG A 37 1.42 5.10 -22.50
C ARG A 37 1.27 6.52 -21.93
N GLU A 38 0.11 7.15 -22.14
CA GLU A 38 -0.15 8.53 -21.71
C GLU A 38 -0.19 8.62 -20.19
N PHE A 39 -0.77 7.62 -19.52
CA PHE A 39 -0.71 7.50 -18.07
C PHE A 39 0.73 7.44 -17.54
N LEU A 40 1.60 6.65 -18.20
CA LEU A 40 3.00 6.55 -17.81
C LEU A 40 3.77 7.86 -18.08
N GLU A 41 3.51 8.54 -19.20
CA GLU A 41 4.08 9.85 -19.51
C GLU A 41 3.73 10.88 -18.43
N GLN A 42 2.44 10.98 -18.05
CA GLN A 42 1.98 11.88 -16.98
C GLN A 42 2.59 11.54 -15.61
N ALA A 43 2.71 10.24 -15.28
CA ALA A 43 3.32 9.81 -14.03
C ALA A 43 4.82 10.14 -13.97
N ILE A 44 5.53 9.99 -15.09
CA ILE A 44 6.94 10.37 -15.20
C ILE A 44 7.09 11.89 -15.11
N GLU A 45 6.26 12.66 -15.80
CA GLU A 45 6.25 14.13 -15.74
C GLU A 45 6.03 14.61 -14.30
N LEU A 46 5.02 14.07 -13.60
CA LEU A 46 4.76 14.38 -12.20
C LEU A 46 5.94 14.05 -11.28
N ALA A 47 6.63 12.92 -11.52
CA ALA A 47 7.80 12.51 -10.74
C ALA A 47 9.03 13.40 -11.00
N LEU A 48 9.15 13.97 -12.21
CA LEU A 48 10.25 14.86 -12.58
C LEU A 48 10.00 16.31 -12.12
N ASP A 49 8.78 16.81 -12.26
CA ASP A 49 8.38 18.17 -11.83
C ASP A 49 8.32 18.30 -10.30
N GLY A 50 7.93 17.22 -9.62
CA GLY A 50 7.99 17.10 -8.17
C GLY A 50 9.38 16.75 -7.70
N GLY A 51 10.36 17.64 -7.90
CA GLY A 51 11.78 17.47 -7.55
C GLY A 51 11.98 16.54 -6.36
N ALA A 52 12.40 15.31 -6.66
CA ALA A 52 12.70 14.25 -5.71
C ALA A 52 11.86 14.30 -4.42
N ARG A 53 10.52 14.19 -4.52
CA ARG A 53 9.85 13.48 -3.43
C ARG A 53 10.33 12.05 -3.54
N SER A 54 11.35 11.72 -2.74
CA SER A 54 11.55 10.34 -2.34
C SER A 54 10.16 9.82 -2.02
N VAL A 55 9.69 8.85 -2.79
CA VAL A 55 8.59 8.01 -2.36
C VAL A 55 9.17 7.17 -1.22
N GLY A 56 9.54 7.85 -0.12
CA GLY A 56 9.44 7.28 1.18
C GLY A 56 8.00 6.88 1.21
N VAL A 57 7.79 5.56 1.12
CA VAL A 57 6.54 4.91 1.43
C VAL A 57 6.15 5.52 2.77
N GLN A 58 5.33 6.57 2.75
CA GLN A 58 4.53 6.92 3.89
C GLN A 58 3.57 5.74 3.94
N GLN A 59 4.04 4.68 4.59
CA GLN A 59 3.17 3.78 5.31
C GLN A 59 2.35 4.75 6.13
N THR A 60 1.16 5.09 5.64
CA THR A 60 0.08 5.44 6.52
C THR A 60 0.04 4.26 7.45
N SER A 61 0.65 4.42 8.63
CA SER A 61 0.41 3.60 9.80
C SER A 61 -1.04 3.87 10.20
N ALA A 62 -1.96 3.52 9.30
CA ALA A 62 -3.32 3.20 9.65
C ALA A 62 -3.14 2.15 10.75
N ARG A 63 -3.64 2.46 11.93
CA ARG A 63 -3.62 1.57 13.09
C ARG A 63 -4.37 0.31 12.67
N THR A 64 -3.62 -0.65 12.15
CA THR A 64 -4.13 -1.91 11.62
C THR A 64 -3.93 -2.91 12.74
N ILE A 65 -4.87 -3.84 12.92
CA ILE A 65 -4.74 -4.94 13.88
C ILE A 65 -3.42 -5.72 13.74
N TRP A 66 -2.79 -5.67 12.56
CA TRP A 66 -1.51 -6.28 12.24
C TRP A 66 -0.28 -5.50 12.73
N ASN A 67 -0.47 -4.25 13.17
CA ASN A 67 0.59 -3.44 13.79
C ASN A 67 0.54 -3.51 15.32
N ASP A 68 -0.21 -4.46 15.87
CA ASP A 68 -0.32 -4.69 17.31
C ASP A 68 0.94 -5.40 17.83
N GLU A 69 1.47 -4.91 18.95
CA GLU A 69 2.67 -5.40 19.61
C GLU A 69 2.55 -6.90 19.96
N TYR A 70 1.37 -7.34 20.40
CA TYR A 70 1.14 -8.74 20.77
C TYR A 70 1.11 -9.69 19.56
N ILE A 71 0.72 -9.20 18.38
CA ILE A 71 0.67 -10.02 17.16
C ILE A 71 2.08 -10.32 16.67
N PHE A 72 3.01 -9.36 16.76
CA PHE A 72 4.41 -9.61 16.45
C PHE A 72 5.07 -10.56 17.44
N MET A 73 4.74 -10.45 18.74
CA MET A 73 5.23 -11.38 19.76
C MET A 73 4.74 -12.82 19.52
N GLN A 74 3.51 -13.00 19.00
CA GLN A 74 2.94 -14.32 18.71
C GLN A 74 3.50 -14.95 17.44
N ALA A 75 3.91 -14.15 16.44
CA ALA A 75 4.40 -14.65 15.16
C ALA A 75 5.66 -15.53 15.30
N ASP A 76 6.52 -15.22 16.27
CA ASP A 76 7.75 -15.95 16.55
C ASP A 76 7.59 -17.03 17.64
N GLN A 77 6.39 -17.20 18.20
CA GLN A 77 6.14 -18.18 19.27
C GLN A 77 5.47 -19.45 18.71
N PRO A 78 5.83 -20.64 19.26
CA PRO A 78 5.16 -21.88 18.89
C PRO A 78 3.67 -21.81 19.25
N ILE A 79 2.84 -22.43 18.40
CA ILE A 79 1.39 -22.48 18.57
C ILE A 79 1.08 -23.08 19.95
N GLY A 80 0.43 -22.29 20.82
CA GLY A 80 0.08 -22.68 22.18
C GLY A 80 0.89 -22.00 23.29
N SER A 81 1.79 -21.06 22.97
CA SER A 81 2.41 -20.18 23.96
C SER A 81 1.37 -19.30 24.66
N PRO A 82 1.38 -19.20 26.00
CA PRO A 82 0.61 -18.20 26.74
C PRO A 82 0.98 -16.78 26.28
N VAL A 83 -0.01 -15.90 26.24
CA VAL A 83 0.21 -14.45 26.06
C VAL A 83 0.32 -13.83 27.44
N GLU A 84 1.46 -13.22 27.72
CA GLU A 84 1.68 -12.50 28.97
C GLU A 84 0.91 -11.17 28.92
N LEU A 85 -0.21 -11.10 29.64
CA LEU A 85 -1.00 -9.88 29.82
C LEU A 85 -0.64 -9.24 31.15
N THR A 86 -0.62 -7.91 31.22
CA THR A 86 -0.51 -7.24 32.52
C THR A 86 -1.79 -7.41 33.33
N ASP A 87 -1.69 -7.32 34.67
CA ASP A 87 -2.85 -7.46 35.57
C ASP A 87 -3.97 -6.44 35.27
N GLU A 88 -3.62 -5.27 34.76
CA GLU A 88 -4.56 -4.21 34.39
C GLU A 88 -5.32 -4.56 33.11
N GLU A 89 -4.63 -5.09 32.10
CA GLU A 89 -5.22 -5.52 30.83
C GLU A 89 -6.10 -6.75 31.00
N ALA A 90 -5.66 -7.72 31.82
CA ALA A 90 -6.45 -8.89 32.15
C ALA A 90 -7.77 -8.50 32.83
N ARG A 91 -7.75 -7.52 33.74
CA ARG A 91 -8.95 -6.98 34.38
C ARG A 91 -9.86 -6.25 33.40
N ALA A 92 -9.30 -5.48 32.46
CA ALA A 92 -10.07 -4.79 31.44
C ALA A 92 -10.81 -5.77 30.52
N ILE A 93 -10.11 -6.80 30.03
CA ILE A 93 -10.69 -7.86 29.18
C ILE A 93 -11.74 -8.65 29.96
N ALA A 94 -11.46 -9.04 31.21
CA ALA A 94 -12.43 -9.76 32.03
C ALA A 94 -13.71 -8.94 32.29
N LYS A 95 -13.56 -7.62 32.50
CA LYS A 95 -14.69 -6.72 32.69
C LYS A 95 -15.49 -6.52 31.39
N ASP A 96 -14.84 -6.48 30.24
CA ASP A 96 -15.51 -6.37 28.94
C ASP A 96 -16.24 -7.67 28.53
N ALA A 97 -15.60 -8.83 28.76
CA ALA A 97 -16.13 -10.14 28.40
C ALA A 97 -17.22 -10.64 29.36
N PHE A 98 -17.10 -10.35 30.67
CA PHE A 98 -17.99 -10.90 31.71
C PHE A 98 -18.79 -9.84 32.47
N GLY A 99 -18.49 -8.55 32.34
CA GLY A 99 -19.14 -7.47 33.10
C GLY A 99 -20.45 -6.95 32.52
N ASN A 100 -20.98 -7.57 31.45
CA ASN A 100 -22.24 -7.17 30.80
C ASN A 100 -23.38 -8.18 31.05
N ARG A 101 -23.46 -8.76 32.25
CA ARG A 101 -24.64 -9.51 32.75
C ARG A 101 -25.14 -8.92 34.06
#